data_AF-A0A0F9VHG2-F1
#
_entry.id   AF-A0A0F9VHG2-F1
#
_cell.length_a   1.000
_cell.length_b   1.000
_cell.length_c   1.000
_cell.angle_alpha   90.00
_cell.angle_beta   90.00
_cell.angle_gamma   90.00
#
_symmetry.space_group_name_H-M   'P 1'
#
loop_
_entity.id
_entity.type
_entity.pdbx_description
1 polymer ?
#
loop_
_entity_poly.entity_id
_entity_poly.type
_entity_poly.pdbx_seq_one_letter_code
_entity_poly.pdbx_strand_id
1 'polypeptide(L)'
;MPGRYVFPGGRVDAADIALASTFTLSEPALARLCAGPPARFDARRATATALAAIRETFEEAGAMVGAPGAFEGRTTGFWGMFAERGIRPDPGRLVPLARAITPPGPPRRYDTRFFCVSATEMSHGPSLEDLPTDELEAVEWFTFDQVKQLSLAAITLRVLADLEARIADGSWRDATRPMPFYRAVRGRFVRDFL
;
A
#
# COMPACT_ATOMS: atom_id res chain seq x y z
N MET A 1 6.97 -14.08 -12.47
CA MET A 1 5.92 -14.81 -13.21
C MET A 1 5.63 -13.98 -14.44
N PRO A 2 6.14 -14.34 -15.64
CA PRO A 2 5.86 -13.55 -16.84
C PRO A 2 4.35 -13.51 -17.11
N GLY A 3 3.83 -12.34 -17.50
CA GLY A 3 2.43 -12.14 -17.90
C GLY A 3 1.41 -11.97 -16.75
N ARG A 4 1.83 -11.68 -15.51
CA ARG A 4 0.92 -11.35 -14.40
C ARG A 4 1.16 -9.92 -13.93
N TYR A 5 0.08 -9.15 -13.82
CA TYR A 5 0.13 -7.81 -13.27
C TYR A 5 0.05 -7.86 -11.73
N VAL A 6 0.68 -6.89 -11.09
CA VAL A 6 0.63 -6.67 -9.64
C VAL A 6 0.56 -5.17 -9.36
N PHE A 7 0.10 -4.82 -8.17
CA PHE A 7 0.35 -3.49 -7.62
C PHE A 7 1.62 -3.55 -6.78
N PRO A 8 2.38 -2.44 -6.69
CA PRO A 8 3.55 -2.38 -5.84
C PRO A 8 3.25 -2.82 -4.41
N GLY A 9 4.11 -3.66 -3.84
CA GLY A 9 3.93 -4.09 -2.48
C GLY A 9 4.78 -5.28 -2.07
N GLY A 10 5.31 -5.19 -0.86
CA GLY A 10 6.16 -6.22 -0.29
C GLY A 10 6.02 -6.32 1.22
N ARG A 11 7.11 -6.74 1.86
CA ARG A 11 7.14 -6.91 3.32
C ARG A 11 7.53 -5.59 3.98
N VAL A 12 7.19 -5.47 5.25
CA VAL A 12 7.73 -4.39 6.07
C VAL A 12 9.18 -4.72 6.42
N ASP A 13 10.09 -3.82 6.09
CA ASP A 13 11.51 -3.98 6.33
C ASP A 13 11.96 -3.31 7.63
N ALA A 14 13.15 -3.69 8.11
CA ALA A 14 13.72 -3.12 9.33
C ALA A 14 13.93 -1.60 9.21
N ALA A 15 14.22 -1.11 8.00
CA ALA A 15 14.35 0.32 7.71
C ALA A 15 13.00 1.05 7.88
N ASP A 16 11.89 0.45 7.44
CA ASP A 16 10.54 1.01 7.58
C ASP A 16 10.15 1.11 9.06
N ILE A 17 10.47 0.09 9.86
CA ILE A 17 10.21 0.07 11.31
C ILE A 17 11.06 1.10 12.06
N ALA A 18 12.33 1.26 11.65
CA ALA A 18 13.22 2.26 12.22
C ALA A 18 12.73 3.68 11.89
N LEU A 19 12.26 3.89 10.67
CA LEU A 19 11.74 5.18 10.23
C LEU A 19 10.38 5.50 10.84
N ALA A 20 9.54 4.50 11.12
CA ALA A 20 8.19 4.68 11.65
C ALA A 20 8.12 5.50 12.96
N SER A 21 9.19 5.60 13.75
CA SER A 21 9.20 6.43 14.97
C SER A 21 9.27 7.94 14.70
N THR A 22 9.56 8.36 13.47
CA THR A 22 9.63 9.78 13.09
C THR A 22 8.37 10.28 12.39
N PHE A 23 7.36 9.41 12.23
CA PHE A 23 6.11 9.70 11.56
C PHE A 23 4.92 9.37 12.47
N THR A 24 3.88 10.20 12.38
CA THR A 24 2.63 10.01 13.09
C THR A 24 1.50 9.98 12.08
N LEU A 25 0.78 8.86 12.03
CA LEU A 25 -0.48 8.76 11.29
C LEU A 25 -1.61 9.45 12.08
N SER A 26 -2.64 9.92 11.37
CA SER A 26 -3.83 10.46 12.03
C SER A 26 -4.52 9.39 12.88
N GLU A 27 -5.20 9.82 13.95
CA GLU A 27 -5.93 8.89 14.84
C GLU A 27 -6.94 8.02 14.08
N PRO A 28 -7.75 8.54 13.14
CA PRO A 28 -8.65 7.71 12.35
C PRO A 28 -7.93 6.66 11.50
N ALA A 29 -6.78 7.01 10.90
CA ALA A 29 -6.00 6.06 10.11
C ALA A 29 -5.37 4.96 10.99
N LEU A 30 -4.86 5.33 12.17
CA LEU A 30 -4.33 4.39 13.15
C LEU A 30 -5.40 3.44 13.67
N ALA A 31 -6.53 3.97 14.13
CA ALA A 31 -7.66 3.20 14.64
C ALA A 31 -8.10 2.16 13.59
N ARG A 32 -8.23 2.60 12.34
CA ARG A 32 -8.59 1.74 11.21
C ARG A 32 -7.55 0.66 10.88
N LEU A 33 -6.26 0.98 10.88
CA LEU A 33 -5.19 0.03 10.56
C LEU A 33 -4.97 -1.02 11.67
N CYS A 34 -5.18 -0.61 12.92
CA CYS A 34 -5.05 -1.41 14.12
C CYS A 34 -6.33 -2.18 14.49
N ALA A 35 -7.43 -1.97 13.75
CA ALA A 35 -8.69 -2.65 13.99
C ALA A 35 -8.58 -4.18 13.76
N GLY A 36 -9.20 -4.93 14.67
CA GLY A 36 -9.29 -6.39 14.65
C GLY A 36 -8.03 -7.14 15.10
N PRO A 37 -8.12 -8.47 15.22
CA PRO A 37 -7.01 -9.30 15.69
C PRO A 37 -5.87 -9.44 14.64
N PRO A 38 -4.63 -9.78 15.08
CA PRO A 38 -4.22 -9.95 16.47
C PRO A 38 -3.87 -8.62 17.16
N ALA A 39 -4.03 -8.56 18.47
CA ALA A 39 -3.76 -7.39 19.35
C ALA A 39 -2.32 -6.84 19.33
N ARG A 40 -1.41 -7.40 18.52
CA ARG A 40 0.01 -7.02 18.42
C ARG A 40 0.33 -6.10 17.23
N PHE A 41 -0.68 -5.50 16.60
CA PHE A 41 -0.47 -4.50 15.56
C PHE A 41 -0.66 -3.11 16.18
N ASP A 42 0.46 -2.52 16.61
CA ASP A 42 0.49 -1.22 17.27
C ASP A 42 0.68 -0.06 16.27
N ALA A 43 0.66 1.17 16.78
CA ALA A 43 0.81 2.37 15.96
C ALA A 43 2.12 2.39 15.17
N ARG A 44 3.22 1.87 15.76
CA ARG A 44 4.52 1.82 15.08
C ARG A 44 4.48 0.86 13.89
N ARG A 45 3.85 -0.31 14.04
CA ARG A 45 3.66 -1.27 12.94
C ARG A 45 2.70 -0.76 11.88
N ALA A 46 1.66 -0.03 12.28
CA ALA A 46 0.75 0.64 11.34
C ALA A 46 1.50 1.65 10.46
N THR A 47 2.28 2.54 11.08
CA THR A 47 3.11 3.51 10.36
C THR A 47 4.16 2.82 9.49
N ALA A 48 4.85 1.80 10.01
CA ALA A 48 5.83 1.04 9.23
C ALA A 48 5.20 0.34 8.01
N THR A 49 3.96 -0.13 8.12
CA THR A 49 3.24 -0.75 7.00
C THR A 49 2.87 0.27 5.92
N ALA A 50 2.48 1.48 6.32
CA ALA A 50 2.24 2.58 5.38
C ALA A 50 3.56 3.04 4.71
N LEU A 51 4.66 3.12 5.45
CA LEU A 51 5.98 3.42 4.91
C LEU A 51 6.48 2.35 3.94
N ALA A 52 6.28 1.07 4.26
CA ALA A 52 6.59 -0.03 3.35
C ALA A 52 5.82 0.13 2.03
N ALA A 53 4.52 0.48 2.08
CA ALA A 53 3.76 0.73 0.86
C ALA A 53 4.33 1.88 0.01
N ILE A 54 4.81 2.97 0.64
CA ILE A 54 5.48 4.08 -0.07
C ILE A 54 6.80 3.59 -0.70
N ARG A 55 7.63 2.89 0.08
CA ARG A 55 8.92 2.38 -0.37
C ARG A 55 8.75 1.42 -1.56
N GLU A 56 7.89 0.41 -1.43
CA GLU A 56 7.64 -0.57 -2.50
C GLU A 56 7.05 0.10 -3.75
N THR A 57 6.21 1.13 -3.59
CA THR A 57 5.72 1.96 -4.71
C THR A 57 6.85 2.63 -5.47
N PHE A 58 7.89 3.09 -4.77
CA PHE A 58 9.09 3.62 -5.41
C PHE A 58 9.94 2.50 -6.03
N GLU A 59 10.18 1.40 -5.32
CA GLU A 59 11.01 0.29 -5.80
C GLU A 59 10.45 -0.39 -7.06
N GLU A 60 9.14 -0.55 -7.13
CA GLU A 60 8.47 -1.29 -8.21
C GLU A 60 7.85 -0.36 -9.27
N ALA A 61 7.61 0.92 -8.99
CA ALA A 61 6.98 1.80 -9.97
C ALA A 61 7.74 3.12 -10.20
N GLY A 62 8.81 3.40 -9.47
CA GLY A 62 9.54 4.68 -9.53
C GLY A 62 8.77 5.85 -8.94
N ALA A 63 7.52 5.65 -8.50
CA ALA A 63 6.65 6.71 -8.01
C ALA A 63 6.97 7.05 -6.54
N MET A 64 7.15 8.34 -6.25
CA MET A 64 7.44 8.84 -4.90
C MET A 64 6.24 9.54 -4.29
N VAL A 65 5.62 8.89 -3.31
CA VAL A 65 4.53 9.46 -2.50
C VAL A 65 5.13 10.29 -1.36
N GLY A 66 4.81 11.58 -1.32
CA GLY A 66 5.39 12.50 -0.37
C GLY A 66 5.25 13.95 -0.81
N ALA A 67 5.94 14.84 -0.11
CA ALA A 67 5.96 16.27 -0.41
C ALA A 67 7.41 16.77 -0.57
N PRO A 68 7.64 17.83 -1.36
CA PRO A 68 8.92 18.53 -1.36
C PRO A 68 9.28 18.99 0.06
N GLY A 69 10.51 18.69 0.49
CA GLY A 69 10.99 19.08 1.81
C GLY A 69 12.23 18.30 2.23
N ALA A 70 12.99 18.90 3.15
CA ALA A 70 14.15 18.24 3.73
C ALA A 70 13.74 16.93 4.42
N PHE A 71 14.41 15.85 4.05
CA PHE A 71 14.26 14.55 4.66
C PHE A 71 15.62 14.08 5.14
N GLU A 72 15.92 14.34 6.41
CA GLU A 72 17.14 13.88 7.07
C GLU A 72 17.04 12.41 7.52
N GLY A 73 16.03 11.68 7.02
CA GLY A 73 15.87 10.26 7.29
C GLY A 73 17.09 9.47 6.82
N ARG A 74 17.26 8.27 7.38
CA ARG A 74 18.40 7.38 7.14
C ARG A 74 18.84 7.42 5.67
N THR A 75 20.04 7.93 5.43
CA THR A 75 20.62 8.19 4.11
C THR A 75 21.12 6.93 3.40
N THR A 76 20.58 5.76 3.76
CA THR A 76 21.02 4.46 3.21
C THR A 76 19.84 3.69 2.65
N GLY A 77 20.08 2.99 1.54
CA GLY A 77 19.04 2.29 0.78
C GLY A 77 18.03 3.24 0.14
N PHE A 78 16.82 2.75 -0.11
CA PHE A 78 15.77 3.48 -0.84
C PHE A 78 15.33 4.79 -0.18
N TRP A 79 15.35 4.86 1.14
CA TRP A 79 15.04 6.11 1.86
C TRP A 79 16.07 7.21 1.62
N GLY A 80 17.32 6.86 1.29
CA GLY A 80 18.33 7.83 0.87
C GLY A 80 17.97 8.53 -0.44
N MET A 81 17.34 7.82 -1.39
CA MET A 81 16.92 8.40 -2.67
C MET A 81 15.79 9.43 -2.50
N PHE A 82 14.90 9.25 -1.52
CA PHE A 82 13.93 10.28 -1.13
C PHE A 82 14.63 11.56 -0.65
N ALA A 83 15.67 11.41 0.18
CA ALA A 83 16.45 12.55 0.68
C ALA A 83 17.22 13.27 -0.45
N GLU A 84 17.86 12.52 -1.33
CA GLU A 84 18.61 13.04 -2.49
C GLU A 84 17.71 13.83 -3.45
N ARG A 85 16.47 13.39 -3.64
CA ARG A 85 15.47 14.11 -4.45
C ARG A 85 14.75 15.22 -3.70
N GLY A 86 15.08 15.48 -2.43
CA GLY A 86 14.44 16.51 -1.62
C GLY A 86 12.96 16.26 -1.37
N ILE A 87 12.57 14.98 -1.27
CA ILE A 87 11.19 14.56 -1.04
C ILE A 87 11.10 13.92 0.35
N ARG A 88 10.23 14.46 1.19
CA ARG A 88 9.88 13.84 2.48
C ARG A 88 8.73 12.86 2.26
N PRO A 89 8.89 11.56 2.58
CA PRO A 89 7.78 10.62 2.48
C PRO A 89 6.67 11.01 3.45
N ASP A 90 5.42 10.78 3.06
CA ASP A 90 4.26 11.19 3.86
C ASP A 90 3.23 10.06 3.92
N PRO A 91 3.34 9.15 4.93
CA PRO A 91 2.40 8.05 5.09
C PRO A 91 0.98 8.53 5.42
N GLY A 92 0.79 9.79 5.83
CA GLY A 92 -0.53 10.38 6.06
C GLY A 92 -1.34 10.61 4.78
N ARG A 93 -0.71 10.60 3.61
CA ARG A 93 -1.38 10.71 2.30
C ARG A 93 -2.03 9.41 1.86
N LEU A 94 -1.64 8.29 2.47
CA LEU A 94 -2.21 6.98 2.17
C LEU A 94 -3.54 6.79 2.90
N VAL A 95 -4.54 6.29 2.17
CA VAL A 95 -5.82 5.86 2.74
C VAL A 95 -5.81 4.34 2.92
N PRO A 96 -5.91 3.80 4.15
CA PRO A 96 -6.08 2.37 4.38
C PRO A 96 -7.35 1.85 3.71
N LEU A 97 -7.22 1.02 2.68
CA LEU A 97 -8.34 0.62 1.84
C LEU A 97 -8.98 -0.69 2.30
N ALA A 98 -8.18 -1.73 2.53
CA ALA A 98 -8.64 -3.08 2.88
C ALA A 98 -7.54 -3.89 3.58
N ARG A 99 -7.92 -5.00 4.22
CA ARG A 99 -7.01 -6.02 4.73
C ARG A 99 -7.36 -7.38 4.13
N ALA A 100 -6.38 -8.17 3.75
CA ALA A 100 -6.59 -9.52 3.26
C ALA A 100 -5.57 -10.50 3.83
N ILE A 101 -6.05 -11.63 4.33
CA ILE A 101 -5.21 -12.73 4.79
C ILE A 101 -5.30 -13.88 3.78
N THR A 102 -4.15 -14.30 3.26
CA THR A 102 -4.07 -15.46 2.35
C THR A 102 -4.68 -16.70 3.02
N PRO A 103 -5.52 -17.47 2.31
CA PRO A 103 -6.07 -18.72 2.81
C PRO A 103 -4.99 -19.70 3.31
N PRO A 104 -5.33 -20.66 4.19
CA PRO A 104 -4.48 -21.81 4.47
C PRO A 104 -4.29 -22.66 3.20
N GLY A 105 -3.09 -23.21 2.96
CA GLY A 105 -2.81 -24.11 1.83
C GLY A 105 -1.65 -23.67 0.92
N PRO A 106 -1.60 -22.43 0.42
CA PRO A 106 -0.46 -21.93 -0.35
C PRO A 106 0.84 -21.95 0.48
N PRO A 107 2.02 -22.15 -0.15
CA PRO A 107 3.30 -22.25 0.55
C PRO A 107 3.72 -20.94 1.24
N ARG A 108 3.14 -19.79 0.85
CA ARG A 108 3.35 -18.49 1.48
C ARG A 108 2.02 -17.88 1.87
N ARG A 109 1.93 -17.40 3.11
CA ARG A 109 0.77 -16.69 3.64
C ARG A 109 1.15 -15.24 3.95
N TYR A 110 0.27 -14.32 3.57
CA TYR A 110 0.42 -12.90 3.78
C TYR A 110 -0.78 -12.36 4.56
N ASP A 111 -0.51 -11.38 5.42
CA ASP A 111 -1.51 -10.51 6.04
C ASP A 111 -1.30 -9.11 5.46
N THR A 112 -1.97 -8.85 4.34
CA THR A 112 -1.73 -7.70 3.49
C THR A 112 -2.70 -6.58 3.84
N ARG A 113 -2.20 -5.35 3.99
CA ARG A 113 -2.99 -4.13 4.07
C ARG A 113 -2.82 -3.37 2.75
N PHE A 114 -3.92 -3.03 2.13
CA PHE A 114 -3.98 -2.28 0.88
C PHE A 114 -4.15 -0.80 1.19
N PHE A 115 -3.46 0.04 0.45
CA PHE A 115 -3.58 1.49 0.53
C PHE A 115 -4.00 2.07 -0.82
N CYS A 116 -4.64 3.23 -0.77
CA CYS A 116 -4.94 4.05 -1.95
C CYS A 116 -4.36 5.44 -1.73
N VAL A 117 -3.89 6.07 -2.81
CA VAL A 117 -3.39 7.43 -2.80
C VAL A 117 -3.75 8.09 -4.13
N SER A 118 -4.06 9.39 -4.11
CA SER A 118 -4.27 10.14 -5.35
C SER A 118 -2.93 10.41 -6.02
N ALA A 119 -2.87 10.34 -7.34
CA ALA A 119 -1.67 10.69 -8.10
C ALA A 119 -1.21 12.14 -7.83
N THR A 120 -2.12 13.05 -7.45
CA THR A 120 -1.79 14.43 -7.05
C THR A 120 -1.00 14.54 -5.74
N GLU A 121 -0.91 13.46 -4.99
CA GLU A 121 -0.15 13.35 -3.73
C GLU A 121 1.26 12.78 -3.96
N MET A 122 1.58 12.45 -5.21
CA MET A 122 2.90 11.98 -5.63
C MET A 122 3.74 13.20 -6.02
N SER A 123 4.94 13.30 -5.42
CA SER A 123 5.92 14.31 -5.83
C SER A 123 6.64 13.91 -7.13
N HIS A 124 6.70 12.59 -7.39
CA HIS A 124 7.23 12.02 -8.63
C HIS A 124 6.32 10.88 -9.09
N GLY A 125 5.88 10.91 -10.34
CA GLY A 125 5.00 9.89 -10.92
C GLY A 125 5.74 8.60 -11.26
N PRO A 126 5.02 7.54 -11.68
CA PRO A 126 5.65 6.28 -12.05
C PRO A 126 6.53 6.43 -13.29
N SER A 127 7.68 5.76 -13.28
CA SER A 127 8.70 5.86 -14.32
C SER A 127 9.58 4.61 -14.33
N LEU A 128 9.71 4.00 -15.52
CA LEU A 128 10.58 2.85 -15.74
C LEU A 128 12.07 3.21 -15.62
N GLU A 129 12.44 4.44 -16.00
CA GLU A 129 13.82 4.94 -15.89
C GLU A 129 14.26 5.15 -14.43
N ASP A 130 13.29 5.31 -13.54
CA ASP A 130 13.50 5.50 -12.11
C ASP A 130 13.43 4.20 -11.30
N LEU A 131 13.22 3.05 -11.95
CA LEU A 131 13.19 1.78 -11.25
C LEU A 131 14.58 1.41 -10.74
N PRO A 132 14.73 1.13 -9.44
CA PRO A 132 15.98 0.64 -8.90
C PRO A 132 16.23 -0.85 -9.21
N THR A 133 15.29 -1.55 -9.84
CA THR A 133 15.40 -2.97 -10.22
C THR A 133 14.85 -3.23 -11.62
N ASP A 134 15.44 -4.20 -12.32
CA ASP A 134 15.02 -4.63 -13.67
C ASP A 134 13.94 -5.75 -13.65
N GLU A 135 13.23 -5.93 -12.53
CA GLU A 135 12.31 -7.08 -12.35
C GLU A 135 10.97 -6.93 -13.08
N LEU A 136 10.68 -5.75 -13.64
CA LEU A 136 9.40 -5.41 -14.26
C LEU A 136 9.53 -5.09 -15.75
N GLU A 137 8.61 -5.65 -16.53
CA GLU A 137 8.55 -5.44 -17.99
C GLU A 137 7.84 -4.13 -18.37
N ALA A 138 6.92 -3.64 -17.54
CA ALA A 138 6.16 -2.41 -17.78
C ALA A 138 5.52 -1.86 -16.51
N VAL A 139 5.34 -0.53 -16.45
CA VAL A 139 4.58 0.20 -15.44
C VAL A 139 3.60 1.11 -16.16
N GLU A 140 2.30 0.95 -15.92
CA GLU A 140 1.25 1.65 -16.64
C GLU A 140 0.07 2.06 -15.73
N TRP A 141 -0.66 3.09 -16.17
CA TRP A 141 -1.94 3.47 -15.58
C TRP A 141 -3.09 2.77 -16.29
N PHE A 142 -3.97 2.15 -15.51
CA PHE A 142 -5.15 1.44 -16.01
C PHE A 142 -6.44 2.02 -15.43
N THR A 143 -7.48 2.07 -16.27
CA THR A 143 -8.86 2.29 -15.85
C THR A 143 -9.42 1.06 -15.14
N PHE A 144 -10.51 1.23 -14.38
CA PHE A 144 -11.23 0.13 -13.74
C PHE A 144 -11.74 -0.92 -14.74
N ASP A 145 -12.03 -0.54 -15.98
CA ASP A 145 -12.45 -1.49 -17.01
C ASP A 145 -11.27 -2.25 -17.62
N GLN A 146 -10.12 -1.61 -17.81
CA GLN A 146 -8.91 -2.28 -18.28
C GLN A 146 -8.41 -3.33 -17.27
N VAL A 147 -8.37 -3.01 -15.97
CA VAL A 147 -7.90 -3.95 -14.94
C VAL A 147 -8.72 -5.25 -14.89
N LYS A 148 -10.00 -5.23 -15.32
CA LYS A 148 -10.85 -6.44 -15.40
C LYS A 148 -10.36 -7.42 -16.47
N GLN A 149 -9.56 -6.97 -17.43
CA GLN A 149 -8.97 -7.79 -18.49
C GLN A 149 -7.55 -8.26 -18.17
N LEU A 150 -6.94 -7.74 -17.10
CA LEU A 150 -5.58 -8.09 -16.70
C LEU A 150 -5.56 -9.38 -15.87
N SER A 151 -4.46 -10.14 -16.00
CA SER A 151 -4.18 -11.27 -15.13
C SER A 151 -3.76 -10.78 -13.74
N LEU A 152 -4.75 -10.55 -12.87
CA LEU A 152 -4.59 -10.09 -11.47
C LEU A 152 -5.00 -11.18 -10.47
N ALA A 153 -4.52 -11.07 -9.23
CA ALA A 153 -5.06 -11.91 -8.15
C ALA A 153 -6.53 -11.58 -7.87
N ALA A 154 -7.34 -12.61 -7.60
CA ALA A 154 -8.77 -12.45 -7.32
C ALA A 154 -9.05 -11.52 -6.13
N ILE A 155 -8.13 -11.42 -5.17
CA ILE A 155 -8.22 -10.47 -4.06
C ILE A 155 -8.01 -9.02 -4.53
N THR A 156 -7.05 -8.77 -5.43
CA THR A 156 -6.80 -7.45 -6.00
C THR A 156 -8.04 -6.94 -6.72
N LEU A 157 -8.69 -7.77 -7.54
CA LEU A 157 -9.93 -7.39 -8.23
C LEU A 157 -11.06 -7.02 -7.26
N ARG A 158 -11.18 -7.71 -6.12
CA ARG A 158 -12.19 -7.38 -5.09
C ARG A 158 -11.90 -6.05 -4.40
N VAL A 159 -10.64 -5.79 -4.07
CA VAL A 159 -10.21 -4.52 -3.47
C VAL A 159 -10.43 -3.36 -4.44
N LEU A 160 -10.17 -3.56 -5.74
CA LEU A 160 -10.44 -2.55 -6.76
C LEU A 160 -11.93 -2.26 -6.94
N ALA A 161 -12.79 -3.29 -6.91
CA ALA A 161 -14.25 -3.08 -6.94
C ALA A 161 -14.75 -2.30 -5.72
N ASP A 162 -14.20 -2.57 -4.52
CA ASP A 162 -14.51 -1.80 -3.32
C ASP A 162 -14.02 -0.34 -3.41
N LEU A 163 -12.87 -0.10 -4.04
CA LEU A 163 -12.36 1.25 -4.30
C LEU A 163 -13.22 2.00 -5.32
N GLU A 164 -13.59 1.35 -6.43
CA GLU A 164 -14.45 1.92 -7.48
C GLU A 164 -15.78 2.40 -6.89
N ALA A 165 -16.43 1.58 -6.05
CA ALA A 165 -17.67 1.95 -5.36
C ALA A 165 -17.50 3.17 -4.44
N ARG A 166 -16.37 3.25 -3.73
CA ARG A 166 -16.07 4.39 -2.83
C ARG A 166 -15.68 5.66 -3.57
N ILE A 167 -15.12 5.55 -4.76
CA ILE A 167 -14.87 6.72 -5.62
C ILE A 167 -16.22 7.24 -6.12
N ALA A 168 -17.11 6.35 -6.58
CA ALA A 168 -18.42 6.71 -7.10
C ALA A 168 -19.32 7.42 -6.08
N ASP A 169 -19.25 7.06 -4.80
CA ASP A 169 -20.02 7.70 -3.72
C ASP A 169 -19.27 8.82 -2.97
N GLY A 170 -18.05 9.14 -3.38
CA GLY A 170 -17.20 10.18 -2.78
C GLY A 170 -16.58 9.83 -1.43
N SER A 171 -16.73 8.59 -0.94
CA SER A 171 -16.24 8.17 0.38
C SER A 171 -14.81 7.60 0.39
N TRP A 172 -14.09 7.61 -0.73
CA TRP A 172 -12.79 6.93 -0.83
C TRP A 172 -11.71 7.45 0.12
N ARG A 173 -11.79 8.70 0.59
CA ARG A 173 -10.91 9.27 1.64
C ARG A 173 -11.48 9.17 3.06
N ASP A 174 -12.73 8.74 3.20
CA ASP A 174 -13.41 8.71 4.49
C ASP A 174 -12.83 7.59 5.38
N ALA A 175 -11.98 8.00 6.33
CA ALA A 175 -11.36 7.11 7.29
C ALA A 175 -12.36 6.46 8.25
N THR A 176 -13.57 7.03 8.43
CA THR A 176 -14.61 6.51 9.34
C THR A 176 -15.38 5.32 8.76
N ARG A 177 -15.30 5.09 7.43
CA ARG A 177 -15.92 3.92 6.80
C ARG A 177 -15.26 2.63 7.29
N PRO A 178 -16.04 1.58 7.60
CA PRO A 178 -15.47 0.28 7.97
C PRO A 178 -14.52 -0.24 6.90
N MET A 179 -13.41 -0.84 7.30
CA MET A 179 -12.39 -1.33 6.37
C MET A 179 -12.71 -2.78 5.96
N PRO A 180 -12.93 -3.08 4.66
CA PRO A 180 -13.12 -4.44 4.18
C PRO A 180 -12.01 -5.37 4.66
N PHE A 181 -12.42 -6.52 5.20
CA PHE A 181 -11.50 -7.54 5.67
C PHE A 181 -11.81 -8.89 5.02
N TYR A 182 -10.83 -9.37 4.28
CA TYR A 182 -10.95 -10.56 3.47
C TYR A 182 -10.15 -11.72 4.07
N ARG A 183 -10.80 -12.87 4.28
CA ARG A 183 -10.15 -14.06 4.83
C ARG A 183 -10.85 -15.34 4.39
N ALA A 184 -10.14 -16.46 4.47
CA ALA A 184 -10.77 -17.77 4.31
C ALA A 184 -11.32 -18.29 5.66
N VAL A 185 -12.57 -18.75 5.65
CA VAL A 185 -13.24 -19.40 6.77
C VAL A 185 -13.78 -20.73 6.27
N ARG A 186 -13.31 -21.84 6.84
CA ARG A 186 -13.72 -23.20 6.44
C ARG A 186 -13.63 -23.42 4.91
N GLY A 187 -12.52 -22.97 4.31
CA GLY A 187 -12.26 -23.08 2.88
C GLY A 187 -13.03 -22.10 1.98
N ARG A 188 -13.89 -21.23 2.54
CA ARG A 188 -14.63 -20.21 1.78
C ARG A 188 -14.05 -18.82 2.02
N PHE A 189 -13.93 -18.03 0.96
CA PHE A 189 -13.49 -16.65 1.07
C PHE A 189 -14.65 -15.77 1.55
N VAL A 190 -14.45 -15.06 2.66
CA VAL A 190 -15.46 -14.22 3.32
C VAL A 190 -14.97 -12.76 3.33
N ARG A 191 -15.92 -11.83 3.20
CA ARG A 191 -15.72 -10.39 3.38
C ARG A 191 -16.43 -9.96 4.66
N ASP A 192 -15.66 -9.56 5.65
CA ASP A 192 -16.10 -8.92 6.89
C ASP A 192 -15.69 -7.43 6.85
N PHE A 193 -15.91 -6.71 7.96
CA PHE A 193 -15.46 -5.34 8.14
C PHE A 193 -14.73 -5.17 9.48
N LEU A 194 -13.74 -4.29 9.49
CA LEU A 194 -12.98 -3.83 10.65
C LEU A 194 -13.37 -2.40 11.02
#